data_AF-A0A5C7ZIJ9-F1
#
_entry.id   AF-A0A5C7ZIJ9-F1
#
_cell.length_a   1.000
_cell.length_b   1.000
_cell.length_c   1.000
_cell.angle_alpha   90.00
_cell.angle_beta   90.00
_cell.angle_gamma   90.00
#
_symmetry.space_group_name_H-M   'P 1'
#
loop_
_entity.id
_entity.type
_entity.pdbx_description
1 polymer ?
#
loop_
_entity_poly.entity_id
_entity_poly.type
_entity_poly.pdbx_seq_one_letter_code
_entity_poly.pdbx_strand_id
1 'polypeptide(L)'
;MRWYEMIKRVLVSLGLAVGLLGSVSAAAFEIKDGDLRTIFYARSDVPVIWRYTPAKDVYVLDMPGLERLGRTFNRATQLVEQQYTEAYPRVLTSEELARYISNANRTFANFASGHDLRVSDLVQFFNLADRDKVELFPEEYALRDFLLGQGVMKEWRGFYNAQLPHAVILSIPQVQDRRSGEPAVSNHSRYAILLHELSHAEYHTNEAYKKYARMFWENGLTDAQREAFKKFLAAMRYSVENEDLVINEMQAYLMFTPDAGAFSAARLGVSETVLASMRESFLRGRPPVKLPLRAKAGELP
;
A
#
# COMPACT_ATOMS: atom_id res chain seq x y z
N MET A 1 -58.31 -32.37 31.36
CA MET A 1 -58.74 -31.06 30.83
C MET A 1 -58.14 -29.88 31.64
N ARG A 2 -56.88 -29.78 32.10
CA ARG A 2 -55.59 -30.47 31.87
C ARG A 2 -55.34 -30.87 30.43
N TRP A 3 -54.88 -29.93 29.60
CA TRP A 3 -53.88 -30.15 28.53
C TRP A 3 -53.53 -28.86 27.75
N TYR A 4 -54.39 -27.83 27.77
CA TYR A 4 -54.27 -26.70 26.83
C TYR A 4 -53.45 -25.50 27.34
N GLU A 5 -53.26 -25.34 28.66
CA GLU A 5 -52.53 -24.21 29.26
C GLU A 5 -51.05 -24.53 29.60
N MET A 6 -50.63 -25.79 29.46
CA MET A 6 -49.27 -26.23 29.81
C MET A 6 -48.32 -26.36 28.60
N ILE A 7 -48.85 -26.20 27.37
CA ILE A 7 -48.09 -26.30 26.11
C ILE A 7 -47.59 -24.92 25.61
N LYS A 8 -47.96 -23.81 26.26
CA LYS A 8 -47.41 -22.47 25.94
C LYS A 8 -46.12 -22.10 26.68
N ARG A 9 -45.53 -23.00 27.47
CA ARG A 9 -44.33 -22.72 28.28
C ARG A 9 -43.08 -23.57 28.00
N VAL A 10 -43.04 -24.39 26.94
CA VAL A 10 -41.85 -25.25 26.64
C VAL A 10 -41.44 -25.29 25.16
N LEU A 11 -41.78 -24.30 24.33
CA LEU A 11 -41.19 -24.23 22.98
C LEU A 11 -40.51 -22.89 22.70
N VAL A 12 -39.17 -23.00 22.77
CA VAL A 12 -38.18 -22.25 22.00
C VAL A 12 -37.81 -20.87 22.55
N SER A 13 -37.04 -20.95 23.62
CA SER A 13 -35.81 -20.17 23.82
C SER A 13 -34.89 -20.31 22.58
N LEU A 14 -35.12 -19.53 21.52
CA LEU A 14 -34.12 -19.23 20.47
C LEU A 14 -34.70 -18.17 19.52
N GLY A 15 -34.52 -16.92 19.92
CA GLY A 15 -34.84 -15.73 19.13
C GLY A 15 -34.06 -14.54 19.65
N LEU A 16 -32.83 -14.78 20.10
CA LEU A 16 -31.86 -13.75 20.43
C LEU A 16 -31.53 -13.01 19.13
N ALA A 17 -31.96 -11.75 19.08
CA ALA A 17 -31.30 -10.66 18.40
C ALA A 17 -30.61 -11.03 17.07
N VAL A 18 -31.37 -11.20 16.00
CA VAL A 18 -30.85 -10.84 14.68
C VAL A 18 -30.98 -9.32 14.60
N GLY A 19 -30.04 -8.64 15.24
CA GLY A 19 -29.74 -7.27 14.92
C GLY A 19 -29.39 -7.24 13.43
N LEU A 20 -30.24 -6.60 12.65
CA LEU A 20 -29.91 -6.06 11.33
C LEU A 20 -28.88 -4.94 11.53
N LEU A 21 -27.69 -5.30 12.01
CA LEU A 21 -26.48 -4.57 11.70
C LEU A 21 -26.04 -5.13 10.37
N GLY A 22 -26.07 -4.29 9.35
CA GLY A 22 -25.51 -4.61 8.04
C GLY A 22 -24.04 -4.98 8.22
N SER A 23 -23.78 -6.26 8.36
CA SER A 23 -22.50 -6.86 8.01
C SER A 23 -22.37 -6.64 6.51
N VAL A 24 -21.89 -5.47 6.11
CA VAL A 24 -21.22 -5.31 4.84
C VAL A 24 -20.09 -6.32 4.91
N SER A 25 -20.33 -7.52 4.39
CA SER A 25 -19.29 -8.49 4.15
C SER A 25 -18.25 -7.71 3.36
N ALA A 26 -17.11 -7.42 3.98
CA ALA A 26 -15.94 -7.04 3.23
C ALA A 26 -15.74 -8.21 2.27
N ALA A 27 -16.13 -8.00 0.99
CA ALA A 27 -16.06 -9.07 0.01
C ALA A 27 -14.63 -9.60 0.05
N ALA A 28 -14.51 -10.92 0.28
CA ALA A 28 -13.22 -11.59 0.28
C ALA A 28 -12.51 -11.27 -1.04
N PHE A 29 -11.21 -11.04 -0.97
CA PHE A 29 -10.42 -10.75 -2.16
C PHE A 29 -10.52 -11.91 -3.15
N GLU A 30 -10.84 -11.62 -4.41
CA GLU A 30 -10.62 -12.61 -5.46
C GLU A 30 -9.11 -12.75 -5.69
N ILE A 31 -8.59 -13.97 -5.77
CA ILE A 31 -7.16 -14.21 -5.97
C ILE A 31 -6.94 -14.68 -7.41
N LYS A 32 -6.06 -13.99 -8.14
CA LYS A 32 -5.72 -14.26 -9.54
C LYS A 32 -4.20 -14.20 -9.74
N ASP A 33 -3.73 -14.73 -10.87
CA ASP A 33 -2.35 -14.56 -11.33
C ASP A 33 -2.32 -13.53 -12.47
N GLY A 34 -1.32 -12.65 -12.48
CA GLY A 34 -1.21 -11.63 -13.53
C GLY A 34 0.19 -11.02 -13.64
N ASP A 35 0.52 -10.58 -14.84
CA ASP A 35 1.69 -9.73 -15.12
C ASP A 35 1.30 -8.24 -15.16
N LEU A 36 2.26 -7.36 -15.44
CA LEU A 36 2.06 -5.91 -15.48
C LEU A 36 0.88 -5.53 -16.40
N ARG A 37 0.84 -6.11 -17.60
CA ARG A 37 -0.15 -5.81 -18.62
C ARG A 37 -1.53 -6.31 -18.21
N THR A 38 -1.61 -7.53 -17.69
CA THR A 38 -2.86 -8.14 -17.21
C THR A 38 -3.47 -7.31 -16.09
N ILE A 39 -2.66 -6.96 -15.08
CA ILE A 39 -3.11 -6.16 -13.94
C ILE A 39 -3.54 -4.76 -14.42
N PHE A 40 -2.75 -4.13 -15.29
CA PHE A 40 -3.04 -2.79 -15.77
C PHE A 40 -4.43 -2.68 -16.43
N TYR A 41 -4.77 -3.60 -17.34
CA TYR A 41 -6.06 -3.59 -18.05
C TYR A 41 -7.22 -4.23 -17.28
N ALA A 42 -6.95 -4.86 -16.13
CA ALA A 42 -7.99 -5.48 -15.33
C ALA A 42 -8.98 -4.45 -14.78
N ARG A 43 -10.24 -4.87 -14.70
CA ARG A 43 -11.31 -4.19 -13.97
C ARG A 43 -12.19 -5.21 -13.27
N SER A 44 -12.69 -4.84 -12.10
CA SER A 44 -13.53 -5.68 -11.25
C SER A 44 -14.31 -4.79 -10.28
N ASP A 45 -15.57 -5.10 -10.02
CA ASP A 45 -16.38 -4.40 -9.01
C ASP A 45 -16.00 -4.81 -7.57
N VAL A 46 -15.22 -5.88 -7.43
CA VAL A 46 -14.68 -6.37 -6.16
C VAL A 46 -13.15 -6.27 -6.14
N PRO A 47 -12.52 -6.13 -4.96
CA PRO A 47 -11.08 -6.18 -4.84
C PRO A 47 -10.49 -7.49 -5.35
N VAL A 48 -9.39 -7.38 -6.08
CA VAL A 48 -8.64 -8.52 -6.59
C VAL A 48 -7.24 -8.47 -6.01
N ILE A 49 -6.72 -9.61 -5.55
CA ILE A 49 -5.31 -9.79 -5.26
C ILE A 49 -4.67 -10.56 -6.40
N TRP A 50 -3.70 -9.92 -7.03
CA TRP A 50 -2.88 -10.52 -8.07
C TRP A 50 -1.60 -11.08 -7.48
N ARG A 51 -1.36 -12.37 -7.65
CA ARG A 51 -0.02 -12.95 -7.52
C ARG A 51 0.77 -12.52 -8.75
N TYR A 52 1.77 -11.67 -8.56
CA TYR A 52 2.51 -11.07 -9.66
C TYR A 52 3.41 -12.11 -10.33
N THR A 53 3.09 -12.55 -11.54
CA THR A 53 3.76 -13.69 -12.16
C THR A 53 5.27 -13.48 -12.45
N PRO A 54 5.77 -12.26 -12.71
CA PRO A 54 7.21 -12.05 -12.91
C PRO A 54 8.06 -12.13 -11.64
N ALA A 55 7.48 -12.00 -10.44
CA ALA A 55 8.21 -12.06 -9.18
C ALA A 55 7.43 -12.83 -8.12
N LYS A 56 8.02 -13.91 -7.62
CA LYS A 56 7.45 -14.66 -6.49
C LYS A 56 7.34 -13.74 -5.27
N ASP A 57 6.36 -14.02 -4.43
CA ASP A 57 6.16 -13.32 -3.16
C ASP A 57 5.78 -11.83 -3.29
N VAL A 58 5.32 -11.42 -4.46
CA VAL A 58 4.74 -10.10 -4.72
C VAL A 58 3.24 -10.24 -4.98
N TYR A 59 2.45 -9.53 -4.19
CA TYR A 59 1.00 -9.50 -4.29
C TYR A 59 0.53 -8.07 -4.56
N VAL A 60 -0.37 -7.88 -5.52
CA VAL A 60 -0.92 -6.55 -5.86
C VAL A 60 -2.41 -6.54 -5.57
N LEU A 61 -2.83 -5.75 -4.58
CA LEU A 61 -4.24 -5.45 -4.29
C LEU A 61 -4.75 -4.40 -5.26
N ASP A 62 -5.67 -4.80 -6.12
CA ASP A 62 -6.32 -3.96 -7.12
C ASP A 62 -7.72 -3.54 -6.65
N MET A 63 -7.85 -2.29 -6.23
CA MET A 63 -8.99 -1.80 -5.45
C MET A 63 -9.98 -1.00 -6.32
N PRO A 64 -11.29 -1.32 -6.31
CA PRO A 64 -12.30 -0.63 -7.11
C PRO A 64 -12.68 0.77 -6.62
N GLY A 65 -12.10 1.24 -5.51
CA GLY A 65 -12.41 2.53 -4.89
C GLY A 65 -11.28 3.00 -3.98
N LEU A 66 -11.03 4.31 -4.00
CA LEU A 66 -9.92 4.94 -3.28
C LEU A 66 -10.14 5.01 -1.77
N GLU A 67 -11.38 5.23 -1.31
CA GLU A 67 -11.66 5.25 0.12
C GLU A 67 -11.45 3.86 0.73
N ARG A 68 -11.85 2.81 0.01
CA ARG A 68 -11.61 1.43 0.45
C ARG A 68 -10.13 1.08 0.48
N LEU A 69 -9.37 1.50 -0.53
CA LEU A 69 -7.91 1.39 -0.54
C LEU A 69 -7.32 2.08 0.71
N GLY A 70 -7.72 3.32 0.97
CA GLY A 70 -7.26 4.08 2.13
C GLY A 70 -7.62 3.43 3.47
N ARG A 71 -8.85 2.91 3.63
CA ARG A 71 -9.25 2.17 4.84
C ARG A 71 -8.45 0.90 5.06
N THR A 72 -7.93 0.30 3.99
CA THR A 72 -7.13 -0.93 4.06
C THR A 72 -5.68 -0.63 4.48
N PHE A 73 -5.08 0.45 3.98
CA PHE A 73 -3.63 0.65 4.03
C PHE A 73 -3.16 1.90 4.79
N ASN A 74 -3.94 2.99 4.84
CA ASN A 74 -3.46 4.27 5.37
C ASN A 74 -2.92 4.17 6.80
N ARG A 75 -3.55 3.34 7.66
CA ARG A 75 -3.11 3.17 9.05
C ARG A 75 -1.77 2.46 9.15
N ALA A 76 -1.59 1.39 8.37
CA ALA A 76 -0.34 0.63 8.35
C ALA A 76 0.79 1.48 7.74
N THR A 77 0.55 2.17 6.62
CA THR A 77 1.50 3.11 6.02
C THR A 77 1.85 4.26 6.98
N GLN A 78 0.87 4.83 7.69
CA GLN A 78 1.16 5.84 8.71
C GLN A 78 2.10 5.29 9.80
N LEU A 79 1.93 4.03 10.22
CA LEU A 79 2.80 3.38 11.20
C LEU A 79 4.24 3.16 10.67
N VAL A 80 4.44 2.91 9.39
CA VAL A 80 5.73 2.40 8.89
C VAL A 80 6.55 3.40 8.07
N GLU A 81 5.88 4.30 7.35
CA GLU A 81 6.51 5.19 6.37
C GLU A 81 6.51 6.64 6.82
N GLN A 82 5.55 7.05 7.66
CA GLN A 82 5.36 8.46 7.98
C GLN A 82 6.01 8.90 9.29
N GLN A 83 6.19 10.21 9.42
CA GLN A 83 6.86 10.81 10.58
C GLN A 83 6.14 10.46 11.89
N TYR A 84 6.93 9.97 12.84
CA TYR A 84 6.51 9.68 14.19
C TYR A 84 6.74 10.87 15.10
N THR A 85 5.68 11.35 15.75
CA THR A 85 5.78 12.28 16.88
C THR A 85 5.70 11.58 18.23
N GLU A 86 5.46 10.27 18.24
CA GLU A 86 5.26 9.45 19.44
C GLU A 86 6.58 8.84 19.90
N ALA A 87 6.72 8.65 21.21
CA ALA A 87 7.94 8.09 21.82
C ALA A 87 8.17 6.60 21.49
N TYR A 88 7.13 5.90 21.04
CA TYR A 88 7.18 4.49 20.66
C TYR A 88 6.22 4.20 19.50
N PRO A 89 6.49 3.17 18.67
CA PRO A 89 5.57 2.73 17.63
C PRO A 89 4.22 2.31 18.21
N ARG A 90 3.14 2.91 17.72
CA ARG A 90 1.78 2.58 18.11
C ARG A 90 0.83 2.72 16.92
N VAL A 91 -0.20 1.88 16.90
CA VAL A 91 -1.24 1.97 15.88
C VAL A 91 -2.24 3.06 16.30
N LEU A 92 -2.56 3.99 15.41
CA LEU A 92 -3.58 5.01 15.67
C LEU A 92 -4.97 4.38 15.69
N THR A 93 -5.85 4.85 16.59
CA THR A 93 -7.27 4.51 16.52
C THR A 93 -7.92 5.11 15.26
N SER A 94 -9.13 4.66 14.91
CA SER A 94 -9.89 5.23 13.78
C SER A 94 -10.07 6.75 13.88
N GLU A 95 -10.35 7.27 15.09
CA GLU A 95 -10.52 8.70 15.32
C GLU A 95 -9.18 9.46 15.22
N GLU A 96 -8.10 8.90 15.77
CA GLU A 96 -6.76 9.49 15.66
C GLU A 96 -6.28 9.53 14.21
N LEU A 97 -6.46 8.46 13.46
CA LEU A 97 -6.12 8.39 12.05
C LEU A 97 -6.93 9.41 11.23
N ALA A 98 -8.24 9.52 11.47
CA ALA A 98 -9.08 10.51 10.79
C ALA A 98 -8.60 11.94 11.07
N ARG A 99 -8.27 12.27 12.32
CA ARG A 99 -7.69 13.57 12.69
C ARG A 99 -6.32 13.80 12.04
N TYR A 100 -5.47 12.77 12.02
CA TYR A 100 -4.15 12.83 11.39
C TYR A 100 -4.26 13.17 9.90
N ILE A 101 -5.11 12.45 9.17
CA ILE A 101 -5.36 12.65 7.74
C ILE A 101 -5.97 14.04 7.48
N SER A 102 -6.94 14.47 8.31
CA SER A 102 -7.56 15.78 8.19
C SER A 102 -6.57 16.92 8.43
N ASN A 103 -5.66 16.79 9.41
CA ASN A 103 -4.61 17.79 9.69
C ASN A 103 -3.61 17.92 8.55
N ALA A 104 -3.49 16.91 7.69
CA ALA A 104 -2.73 16.96 6.45
C ALA A 104 -3.52 17.57 5.27
N ASN A 105 -4.75 18.05 5.49
CA ASN A 105 -5.71 18.47 4.46
C ASN A 105 -5.96 17.38 3.40
N ARG A 106 -5.95 16.12 3.84
CA ARG A 106 -6.24 14.94 3.02
C ARG A 106 -7.52 14.26 3.52
N THR A 107 -7.92 13.24 2.79
CA THR A 107 -9.04 12.33 3.02
C THR A 107 -8.51 10.91 2.93
N PHE A 108 -9.29 9.92 3.36
CA PHE A 108 -8.91 8.53 3.17
C PHE A 108 -8.63 8.18 1.70
N ALA A 109 -9.38 8.78 0.77
CA ALA A 109 -9.28 8.52 -0.67
C ALA A 109 -8.09 9.20 -1.37
N ASN A 110 -7.42 10.16 -0.73
CA ASN A 110 -6.28 10.86 -1.34
C ASN A 110 -5.07 10.99 -0.41
N PHE A 111 -5.06 10.20 0.68
CA PHE A 111 -3.93 10.15 1.58
C PHE A 111 -2.69 9.60 0.89
N ALA A 112 -2.82 8.49 0.19
CA ALA A 112 -1.87 8.00 -0.80
C ALA A 112 -2.66 7.39 -1.96
N SER A 113 -2.03 7.28 -3.13
CA SER A 113 -2.68 6.71 -4.33
C SER A 113 -2.29 5.25 -4.56
N GLY A 114 -1.32 4.74 -3.80
CA GLY A 114 -0.82 3.37 -3.79
C GLY A 114 -0.02 3.18 -2.49
N HIS A 115 0.33 1.93 -2.18
CA HIS A 115 1.06 1.58 -0.96
C HIS A 115 1.89 0.32 -1.19
N ASP A 116 3.10 0.28 -0.62
CA ASP A 116 3.94 -0.89 -0.53
C ASP A 116 4.22 -1.26 0.93
N LEU A 117 3.83 -2.48 1.34
CA LEU A 117 4.12 -2.97 2.69
C LEU A 117 4.74 -4.36 2.61
N ARG A 118 5.82 -4.59 3.35
CA ARG A 118 6.32 -5.96 3.52
C ARG A 118 5.40 -6.71 4.48
N VAL A 119 5.36 -8.03 4.35
CA VAL A 119 4.60 -8.87 5.29
C VAL A 119 5.12 -8.72 6.72
N SER A 120 6.42 -8.46 6.93
CA SER A 120 6.95 -8.13 8.27
C SER A 120 6.31 -6.87 8.86
N ASP A 121 6.08 -5.86 8.03
CA ASP A 121 5.51 -4.57 8.43
C ASP A 121 4.03 -4.75 8.81
N LEU A 122 3.28 -5.54 8.03
CA LEU A 122 1.90 -5.90 8.33
C LEU A 122 1.76 -6.77 9.58
N VAL A 123 2.69 -7.71 9.81
CA VAL A 123 2.72 -8.51 11.04
C VAL A 123 2.95 -7.62 12.26
N GLN A 124 3.86 -6.64 12.17
CA GLN A 124 4.07 -5.68 13.24
C GLN A 124 2.79 -4.85 13.47
N PHE A 125 2.15 -4.36 12.41
CA PHE A 125 0.89 -3.63 12.47
C PHE A 125 -0.20 -4.42 13.22
N PHE A 126 -0.48 -5.66 12.82
CA PHE A 126 -1.54 -6.47 13.45
C PHE A 126 -1.22 -6.84 14.90
N ASN A 127 0.04 -7.13 15.23
CA ASN A 127 0.44 -7.40 16.60
C ASN A 127 0.33 -6.16 17.50
N LEU A 128 0.70 -4.97 17.00
CA LEU A 128 0.55 -3.71 17.76
C LEU A 128 -0.93 -3.35 17.94
N ALA A 129 -1.75 -3.52 16.90
CA ALA A 129 -3.18 -3.28 16.99
C ALA A 129 -3.85 -4.21 18.03
N ASP A 130 -3.50 -5.51 18.06
CA ASP A 130 -4.03 -6.42 19.07
C ASP A 130 -3.50 -6.11 20.48
N ARG A 131 -2.21 -5.79 20.62
CA ARG A 131 -1.61 -5.39 21.91
C ARG A 131 -2.35 -4.20 22.51
N ASP A 132 -2.59 -3.18 21.69
CA ASP A 132 -3.18 -1.90 22.11
C ASP A 132 -4.72 -1.90 22.04
N LYS A 133 -5.32 -3.03 21.64
CA LYS A 133 -6.78 -3.21 21.49
C LYS A 133 -7.41 -2.16 20.58
N VAL A 134 -6.71 -1.81 19.50
CA VAL A 134 -7.24 -0.94 18.44
C VAL A 134 -8.21 -1.73 17.58
N GLU A 135 -9.44 -1.23 17.48
CA GLU A 135 -10.45 -1.79 16.58
C GLU A 135 -10.07 -1.53 15.12
N LEU A 136 -9.90 -2.61 14.36
CA LEU A 136 -9.56 -2.55 12.94
C LEU A 136 -10.80 -2.33 12.07
N PHE A 137 -10.60 -1.73 10.90
CA PHE A 137 -11.61 -1.68 9.86
C PHE A 137 -11.88 -3.09 9.30
N PRO A 138 -13.09 -3.35 8.78
CA PRO A 138 -13.40 -4.60 8.10
C PRO A 138 -12.40 -4.95 6.97
N GLU A 139 -11.90 -3.93 6.26
CA GLU A 139 -10.91 -4.08 5.20
C GLU A 139 -9.53 -4.54 5.71
N GLU A 140 -9.09 -4.02 6.87
CA GLU A 140 -7.84 -4.43 7.51
C GLU A 140 -7.94 -5.89 8.01
N TYR A 141 -9.10 -6.29 8.55
CA TYR A 141 -9.37 -7.69 8.87
C TYR A 141 -9.36 -8.58 7.63
N ALA A 142 -9.95 -8.14 6.52
CA ALA A 142 -9.91 -8.90 5.27
C ALA A 142 -8.45 -9.08 4.79
N LEU A 143 -7.61 -8.05 4.90
CA LEU A 143 -6.18 -8.14 4.55
C LEU A 143 -5.47 -9.15 5.46
N ARG A 144 -5.69 -9.09 6.77
CA ARG A 144 -5.15 -10.07 7.73
C ARG A 144 -5.53 -11.50 7.35
N ASP A 145 -6.82 -11.72 7.08
CA ASP A 145 -7.37 -13.05 6.79
C ASP A 145 -6.81 -13.58 5.46
N PHE A 146 -6.58 -12.71 4.48
CA PHE A 146 -5.85 -13.06 3.27
C PHE A 146 -4.41 -13.50 3.57
N LEU A 147 -3.66 -12.74 4.37
CA LEU A 147 -2.26 -13.08 4.70
C LEU A 147 -2.15 -14.42 5.43
N LEU A 148 -3.10 -14.72 6.32
CA LEU A 148 -3.23 -16.02 6.97
C LEU A 148 -3.60 -17.12 5.97
N GLY A 149 -4.59 -16.86 5.13
CA GLY A 149 -5.09 -17.81 4.13
C GLY A 149 -4.07 -18.19 3.06
N GLN A 150 -3.17 -17.28 2.70
CA GLN A 150 -2.04 -17.55 1.80
C GLN A 150 -0.83 -18.18 2.50
N GLY A 151 -0.86 -18.30 3.83
CA GLY A 151 0.26 -18.83 4.61
C GLY A 151 1.51 -17.94 4.62
N VAL A 152 1.40 -16.68 4.18
CA VAL A 152 2.50 -15.70 4.26
C VAL A 152 2.63 -15.12 5.67
N MET A 153 1.56 -15.18 6.44
CA MET A 153 1.49 -14.90 7.87
C MET A 153 0.89 -16.10 8.60
N LYS A 154 1.30 -16.32 9.85
CA LYS A 154 0.75 -17.37 10.70
C LYS A 154 0.49 -16.85 12.11
N GLU A 155 -0.63 -17.22 12.69
CA GLU A 155 -0.87 -17.02 14.12
C GLU A 155 -0.30 -18.19 14.93
N TRP A 156 0.41 -17.88 16.01
CA TRP A 156 0.89 -18.86 16.97
C TRP A 156 0.83 -18.28 18.39
N ARG A 157 0.10 -18.96 19.27
CA ARG A 157 -0.09 -18.57 20.68
C ARG A 157 -0.54 -17.11 20.86
N GLY A 158 -1.45 -16.64 20.00
CA GLY A 158 -1.99 -15.28 20.05
C GLY A 158 -1.09 -14.20 19.45
N PHE A 159 -0.01 -14.58 18.74
CA PHE A 159 0.87 -13.64 18.04
C PHE A 159 0.95 -13.98 16.56
N TYR A 160 0.93 -12.96 15.70
CA TYR A 160 1.19 -13.11 14.28
C TYR A 160 2.70 -13.17 14.01
N ASN A 161 3.09 -14.07 13.11
CA ASN A 161 4.47 -14.28 12.68
C ASN A 161 4.55 -14.27 11.16
N ALA A 162 5.49 -13.52 10.60
CA ALA A 162 5.75 -13.53 9.16
C ALA A 162 6.37 -14.87 8.76
N GLN A 163 5.77 -15.57 7.80
CA GLN A 163 6.37 -16.76 7.18
C GLN A 163 7.26 -16.36 6.01
N LEU A 164 6.87 -15.32 5.28
CA LEU A 164 7.65 -14.69 4.21
C LEU A 164 7.86 -13.21 4.52
N PRO A 165 8.78 -12.85 5.43
CA PRO A 165 8.93 -11.46 5.90
C PRO A 165 9.28 -10.45 4.80
N HIS A 166 9.92 -10.90 3.72
CA HIS A 166 10.32 -10.07 2.59
C HIS A 166 9.28 -10.03 1.46
N ALA A 167 8.20 -10.82 1.55
CA ALA A 167 7.10 -10.72 0.60
C ALA A 167 6.48 -9.33 0.67
N VAL A 168 6.06 -8.80 -0.47
CA VAL A 168 5.54 -7.44 -0.60
C VAL A 168 4.07 -7.47 -1.00
N ILE A 169 3.28 -6.68 -0.28
CA ILE A 169 1.89 -6.39 -0.57
C ILE A 169 1.83 -4.97 -1.11
N LEU A 170 1.55 -4.86 -2.41
CA LEU A 170 1.34 -3.61 -3.10
C LEU A 170 -0.16 -3.30 -3.18
N SER A 171 -0.53 -2.04 -3.30
CA SER A 171 -1.91 -1.65 -3.58
C SER A 171 -2.00 -0.59 -4.65
N ILE A 172 -3.00 -0.75 -5.53
CA ILE A 172 -3.29 0.18 -6.63
C ILE A 172 -4.80 0.43 -6.74
N PRO A 173 -5.21 1.59 -7.24
CA PRO A 173 -6.61 1.87 -7.55
C PRO A 173 -6.92 1.48 -8.99
N GLN A 174 -8.11 0.94 -9.19
CA GLN A 174 -8.70 0.76 -10.52
C GLN A 174 -8.97 2.10 -11.19
N VAL A 175 -9.02 2.07 -12.52
CA VAL A 175 -9.51 3.22 -13.28
C VAL A 175 -10.96 3.46 -12.90
N GLN A 176 -11.25 4.68 -12.48
CA GLN A 176 -12.57 5.09 -12.03
C GLN A 176 -12.87 6.51 -12.49
N ASP A 177 -14.15 6.75 -12.81
CA ASP A 177 -14.67 8.10 -12.91
C ASP A 177 -14.71 8.76 -11.53
N ARG A 178 -14.86 10.08 -11.50
CA ARG A 178 -15.03 10.82 -10.25
C ARG A 178 -16.28 10.34 -9.51
N ARG A 179 -16.16 10.07 -8.22
CA ARG A 179 -17.27 9.67 -7.34
C ARG A 179 -17.37 10.65 -6.17
N SER A 180 -18.43 10.54 -5.37
CA SER A 180 -18.57 11.36 -4.16
C SER A 180 -17.38 11.10 -3.23
N GLY A 181 -16.58 12.12 -2.93
CA GLY A 181 -15.42 12.01 -2.04
C GLY A 181 -14.16 11.38 -2.66
N GLU A 182 -14.24 10.86 -3.89
CA GLU A 182 -13.09 10.22 -4.56
C GLU A 182 -12.77 10.88 -5.90
N PRO A 183 -11.50 11.24 -6.16
CA PRO A 183 -11.08 11.75 -7.46
C PRO A 183 -11.20 10.68 -8.56
N ALA A 184 -11.18 11.13 -9.82
CA ALA A 184 -11.06 10.22 -10.96
C ALA A 184 -9.63 9.64 -11.02
N VAL A 185 -9.52 8.37 -11.44
CA VAL A 185 -8.24 7.71 -11.71
C VAL A 185 -8.21 7.40 -13.20
N SER A 186 -7.34 8.07 -13.94
CA SER A 186 -7.16 7.83 -15.37
C SER A 186 -6.32 6.57 -15.63
N ASN A 187 -6.35 6.05 -16.86
CA ASN A 187 -5.40 5.00 -17.29
C ASN A 187 -3.94 5.44 -17.10
N HIS A 188 -3.64 6.71 -17.37
CA HIS A 188 -2.29 7.23 -17.19
C HIS A 188 -1.86 7.22 -15.72
N SER A 189 -2.73 7.69 -14.83
CA SER A 189 -2.50 7.69 -13.39
C SER A 189 -2.35 6.27 -12.84
N ARG A 190 -3.24 5.34 -13.24
CA ARG A 190 -3.15 3.94 -12.84
C ARG A 190 -1.84 3.31 -13.28
N TYR A 191 -1.39 3.56 -14.51
CA TYR A 191 -0.12 3.01 -14.99
C TYR A 191 1.07 3.57 -14.21
N ALA A 192 1.08 4.88 -13.96
CA ALA A 192 2.14 5.51 -13.18
C ALA A 192 2.20 4.96 -11.75
N ILE A 193 1.05 4.80 -11.10
CA ILE A 193 0.96 4.18 -9.76
C ILE A 193 1.44 2.74 -9.81
N LEU A 194 0.88 1.89 -10.69
CA LEU A 194 1.26 0.48 -10.77
C LEU A 194 2.77 0.29 -11.03
N LEU A 195 3.36 1.11 -11.91
CA LEU A 195 4.80 1.03 -12.19
C LEU A 195 5.64 1.49 -10.99
N HIS A 196 5.20 2.54 -10.29
CA HIS A 196 5.80 3.01 -9.06
C HIS A 196 5.76 1.92 -7.98
N GLU A 197 4.59 1.36 -7.69
CA GLU A 197 4.42 0.31 -6.67
C GLU A 197 5.23 -0.94 -6.99
N LEU A 198 5.22 -1.40 -8.26
CA LEU A 198 6.02 -2.55 -8.65
C LEU A 198 7.53 -2.31 -8.50
N SER A 199 7.99 -1.06 -8.57
CA SER A 199 9.40 -0.74 -8.35
C SER A 199 9.83 -0.98 -6.90
N HIS A 200 8.94 -0.78 -5.93
CA HIS A 200 9.20 -1.15 -4.53
C HIS A 200 9.36 -2.65 -4.37
N ALA A 201 8.54 -3.44 -5.07
CA ALA A 201 8.72 -4.89 -5.11
C ALA A 201 10.07 -5.28 -5.72
N GLU A 202 10.53 -4.62 -6.79
CA GLU A 202 11.88 -4.84 -7.33
C GLU A 202 12.95 -4.47 -6.29
N TYR A 203 12.80 -3.34 -5.59
CA TYR A 203 13.72 -2.92 -4.52
C TYR A 203 13.80 -3.92 -3.36
N HIS A 204 12.68 -4.51 -2.96
CA HIS A 204 12.62 -5.44 -1.84
C HIS A 204 13.01 -6.88 -2.18
N THR A 205 12.79 -7.31 -3.42
CA THR A 205 12.97 -8.73 -3.82
C THR A 205 14.21 -8.97 -4.67
N ASN A 206 14.83 -7.92 -5.23
CA ASN A 206 16.09 -8.02 -5.98
C ASN A 206 17.25 -7.37 -5.19
N GLU A 207 17.98 -8.19 -4.42
CA GLU A 207 19.11 -7.75 -3.60
C GLU A 207 20.21 -7.02 -4.39
N ALA A 208 20.47 -7.43 -5.63
CA ALA A 208 21.44 -6.74 -6.48
C ALA A 208 20.96 -5.32 -6.83
N TYR A 209 19.67 -5.17 -7.15
CA TYR A 209 19.05 -3.87 -7.41
C TYR A 209 18.99 -2.99 -6.16
N LYS A 210 18.62 -3.56 -5.00
CA LYS A 210 18.63 -2.87 -3.71
C LYS A 210 20.01 -2.30 -3.39
N LYS A 211 21.05 -3.14 -3.49
CA LYS A 211 22.44 -2.72 -3.27
C LYS A 211 22.86 -1.63 -4.25
N TYR A 212 22.47 -1.75 -5.51
CA TYR A 212 22.74 -0.72 -6.52
C TYR A 212 22.10 0.63 -6.18
N ALA A 213 20.80 0.64 -5.81
CA ALA A 213 20.09 1.86 -5.44
C ALA A 213 20.72 2.54 -4.21
N ARG A 214 21.17 1.75 -3.22
CA ARG A 214 21.92 2.26 -2.06
C ARG A 214 23.27 2.88 -2.47
N MET A 215 24.04 2.19 -3.29
CA MET A 215 25.31 2.72 -3.80
C MET A 215 25.12 4.01 -4.61
N PHE A 216 24.05 4.08 -5.42
CA PHE A 216 23.71 5.28 -6.17
C PHE A 216 23.31 6.44 -5.25
N TRP A 217 22.54 6.18 -4.21
CA TRP A 217 22.22 7.19 -3.20
C TRP A 217 23.47 7.76 -2.54
N GLU A 218 24.38 6.89 -2.09
CA GLU A 218 25.60 7.28 -1.39
C GLU A 218 26.62 7.98 -2.30
N ASN A 219 26.86 7.43 -3.50
CA ASN A 219 28.01 7.79 -4.33
C ASN A 219 27.62 8.39 -5.69
N GLY A 220 26.39 8.15 -6.16
CA GLY A 220 25.89 8.64 -7.45
C GLY A 220 25.20 10.01 -7.35
N LEU A 221 24.68 10.36 -6.18
CA LEU A 221 24.09 11.66 -5.89
C LEU A 221 25.06 12.56 -5.12
N THR A 222 24.95 13.87 -5.36
CA THR A 222 25.57 14.90 -4.52
C THR A 222 24.74 15.14 -3.25
N ASP A 223 25.34 15.75 -2.22
CA ASP A 223 24.61 16.13 -1.00
C ASP A 223 23.38 17.00 -1.32
N ALA A 224 23.53 17.98 -2.22
CA ALA A 224 22.43 18.84 -2.61
C ALA A 224 21.26 18.07 -3.26
N GLN A 225 21.55 17.03 -4.04
CA GLN A 225 20.53 16.18 -4.67
C GLN A 225 19.85 15.27 -3.64
N ARG A 226 20.60 14.67 -2.71
CA ARG A 226 20.02 13.91 -1.60
C ARG A 226 19.10 14.78 -0.75
N GLU A 227 19.53 16.00 -0.42
CA GLU A 227 18.70 16.95 0.33
C GLU A 227 17.45 17.40 -0.45
N ALA A 228 17.53 17.51 -1.79
CA ALA A 228 16.37 17.75 -2.63
C ALA A 228 15.34 16.61 -2.51
N PHE A 229 15.78 15.35 -2.58
CA PHE A 229 14.90 14.20 -2.37
C PHE A 229 14.29 14.17 -0.96
N LYS A 230 15.09 14.39 0.09
CA LYS A 230 14.58 14.46 1.47
C LYS A 230 13.52 15.55 1.62
N LYS A 231 13.74 16.76 1.08
CA LYS A 231 12.73 17.83 1.12
C LYS A 231 11.45 17.46 0.38
N PHE A 232 11.58 16.86 -0.81
CA PHE A 232 10.46 16.38 -1.60
C PHE A 232 9.63 15.33 -0.83
N LEU A 233 10.29 14.33 -0.23
CA LEU A 233 9.63 13.27 0.54
C LEU A 233 9.05 13.79 1.87
N ALA A 234 9.74 14.69 2.57
CA ALA A 234 9.24 15.33 3.78
C ALA A 234 7.98 16.16 3.52
N ALA A 235 7.88 16.83 2.36
CA ALA A 235 6.68 17.55 1.96
C ALA A 235 5.46 16.61 1.77
N MET A 236 5.71 15.33 1.50
CA MET A 236 4.70 14.27 1.45
C MET A 236 4.56 13.51 2.79
N ARG A 237 5.24 13.97 3.85
CA ARG A 237 5.23 13.44 5.22
C ARG A 237 5.92 12.08 5.44
N TYR A 238 6.74 11.65 4.50
CA TYR A 238 7.62 10.48 4.73
C TYR A 238 8.64 10.76 5.85
N SER A 239 8.99 9.70 6.58
CA SER A 239 10.04 9.71 7.60
C SER A 239 11.42 9.71 6.95
N VAL A 240 11.98 10.90 6.74
CA VAL A 240 13.28 11.07 6.07
C VAL A 240 14.50 10.66 6.90
N GLU A 241 14.29 10.35 8.18
CA GLU A 241 15.30 9.76 9.06
C GLU A 241 15.47 8.26 8.80
N ASN A 242 14.48 7.60 8.16
CA ASN A 242 14.61 6.23 7.70
C ASN A 242 15.28 6.20 6.31
N GLU A 243 16.59 6.00 6.28
CA GLU A 243 17.35 6.05 5.03
C GLU A 243 16.97 4.94 4.04
N ASP A 244 16.61 3.72 4.49
CA ASP A 244 16.17 2.64 3.57
C ASP A 244 14.88 3.05 2.84
N LEU A 245 13.94 3.68 3.56
CA LEU A 245 12.71 4.23 2.98
C LEU A 245 13.02 5.34 1.97
N VAL A 246 13.88 6.30 2.32
CA VAL A 246 14.26 7.39 1.41
C VAL A 246 14.89 6.86 0.13
N ILE A 247 15.72 5.82 0.21
CA ILE A 247 16.36 5.20 -0.96
C ILE A 247 15.32 4.44 -1.80
N ASN A 248 14.40 3.69 -1.17
CA ASN A 248 13.32 2.98 -1.84
C ASN A 248 12.42 3.94 -2.63
N GLU A 249 12.04 5.07 -2.02
CA GLU A 249 11.24 6.11 -2.65
C GLU A 249 12.02 6.84 -3.76
N MET A 250 13.29 7.17 -3.51
CA MET A 250 14.14 7.85 -4.51
C MET A 250 14.19 7.06 -5.82
N GLN A 251 14.42 5.74 -5.77
CA GLN A 251 14.49 4.95 -7.01
C GLN A 251 13.13 4.89 -7.73
N ALA A 252 12.02 4.78 -6.99
CA ALA A 252 10.67 4.70 -7.53
C ALA A 252 10.29 6.00 -8.26
N TYR A 253 10.52 7.14 -7.61
CA TYR A 253 10.27 8.45 -8.22
C TYR A 253 11.22 8.74 -9.38
N LEU A 254 12.51 8.48 -9.21
CA LEU A 254 13.52 8.82 -10.22
C LEU A 254 13.27 8.06 -11.53
N MET A 255 12.94 6.76 -11.46
CA MET A 255 12.96 5.86 -12.62
C MET A 255 11.60 5.29 -13.05
N PHE A 256 10.63 5.19 -12.14
CA PHE A 256 9.40 4.41 -12.34
C PHE A 256 8.11 5.25 -12.18
N THR A 257 8.23 6.56 -12.06
CA THR A 257 7.10 7.48 -11.96
C THR A 257 7.05 8.39 -13.20
N PRO A 258 6.37 7.98 -14.28
CA PRO A 258 6.35 8.70 -15.55
C PRO A 258 5.38 9.90 -15.57
N ASP A 259 4.50 10.02 -14.57
CA ASP A 259 3.57 11.13 -14.45
C ASP A 259 4.27 12.37 -13.87
N ALA A 260 4.39 13.41 -14.70
CA ALA A 260 4.95 14.71 -14.28
C ALA A 260 4.12 15.41 -13.20
N GLY A 261 2.82 15.07 -13.12
CA GLY A 261 1.91 15.49 -12.07
C GLY A 261 2.21 14.83 -10.71
N ALA A 262 2.91 13.69 -10.69
CA ALA A 262 3.40 13.05 -9.47
C ALA A 262 4.84 13.47 -9.15
N PHE A 263 5.74 13.41 -10.14
CA PHE A 263 7.16 13.73 -9.97
C PHE A 263 7.79 14.40 -11.20
N SER A 264 8.49 15.51 -10.95
CA SER A 264 9.14 16.34 -11.98
C SER A 264 10.31 17.11 -11.38
N ALA A 265 11.16 17.72 -12.23
CA ALA A 265 12.30 18.50 -11.75
C ALA A 265 11.84 19.68 -10.88
N ALA A 266 10.75 20.35 -11.28
CA ALA A 266 10.13 21.44 -10.52
C ALA A 266 9.67 20.99 -9.12
N ARG A 267 9.05 19.80 -9.00
CA ARG A 267 8.63 19.24 -7.70
C ARG A 267 9.81 18.83 -6.82
N LEU A 268 10.88 18.32 -7.42
CA LEU A 268 12.12 17.99 -6.72
C LEU A 268 12.93 19.25 -6.34
N GLY A 269 12.67 20.40 -6.98
CA GLY A 269 13.40 21.64 -6.75
C GLY A 269 14.75 21.71 -7.49
N VAL A 270 14.86 21.06 -8.66
CA VAL A 270 16.06 21.05 -9.51
C VAL A 270 15.72 21.45 -10.95
N SER A 271 16.73 21.68 -11.79
CA SER A 271 16.51 21.90 -13.23
C SER A 271 16.24 20.58 -13.98
N GLU A 272 15.55 20.66 -15.12
CA GLU A 272 15.30 19.49 -15.98
C GLU A 272 16.59 18.80 -16.41
N THR A 273 17.63 19.56 -16.75
CA THR A 273 18.97 19.02 -17.08
C THR A 273 19.57 18.22 -15.93
N VAL A 274 19.38 18.70 -14.69
CA VAL A 274 19.89 18.02 -13.49
C VAL A 274 19.12 16.72 -13.24
N LEU A 275 17.78 16.72 -13.35
CA LEU A 275 16.98 15.49 -13.23
C LEU A 275 17.31 14.48 -14.33
N ALA A 276 17.44 14.93 -15.59
CA ALA A 276 17.83 14.08 -16.70
C ALA A 276 19.22 13.45 -16.46
N SER A 277 20.19 14.24 -15.98
CA SER A 277 21.53 13.74 -15.63
C SER A 277 21.49 12.67 -14.54
N MET A 278 20.67 12.85 -13.49
CA MET A 278 20.47 11.83 -12.45
C MET A 278 19.91 10.52 -13.04
N ARG A 279 18.88 10.61 -13.90
CA ARG A 279 18.30 9.44 -14.59
C ARG A 279 19.27 8.75 -15.53
N GLU A 280 20.10 9.50 -16.26
CA GLU A 280 21.16 8.94 -17.10
C GLU A 280 22.22 8.23 -16.26
N SER A 281 22.63 8.85 -15.14
CA SER A 281 23.62 8.28 -14.22
C SER A 281 23.13 6.97 -13.59
N PHE A 282 21.87 6.94 -13.14
CA PHE A 282 21.24 5.74 -12.55
C PHE A 282 21.16 4.56 -13.53
N LEU A 283 21.17 4.80 -14.84
CA LEU A 283 21.14 3.72 -15.83
C LEU A 283 22.52 3.16 -16.15
N ARG A 284 23.59 3.93 -15.93
CA ARG A 284 24.96 3.50 -16.18
C ARG A 284 25.42 2.55 -15.06
N GLY A 285 25.17 1.27 -15.25
CA GLY A 285 25.65 0.21 -14.36
C GLY A 285 24.58 -0.42 -13.47
N ARG A 286 23.30 -0.14 -13.72
CA ARG A 286 22.22 -0.86 -13.03
C ARG A 286 22.25 -2.36 -13.33
N PRO A 287 21.85 -3.21 -12.38
CA PRO A 287 21.58 -4.61 -12.67
C PRO A 287 20.32 -4.77 -13.56
N PRO A 288 20.09 -5.96 -14.12
CA PRO A 288 18.84 -6.29 -14.78
C PRO A 288 17.64 -6.07 -13.85
N VAL A 289 16.59 -5.45 -14.37
CA VAL A 289 15.28 -5.31 -13.73
C VAL A 289 14.22 -5.74 -14.74
N LYS A 290 13.10 -6.28 -14.29
CA LYS A 290 12.04 -6.78 -15.18
C LYS A 290 11.05 -5.69 -15.61
N LEU A 291 11.05 -4.57 -14.91
CA LEU A 291 10.11 -3.47 -15.12
C LEU A 291 10.53 -2.57 -16.30
N PRO A 292 9.55 -1.98 -17.02
CA PRO A 292 9.85 -1.00 -18.05
C PRO A 292 10.48 0.25 -17.43
N LEU A 293 11.64 0.64 -17.96
CA LEU A 293 12.35 1.85 -17.54
C LEU A 293 12.08 2.99 -18.51
N ARG A 294 11.94 4.21 -17.99
CA ARG A 294 11.63 5.41 -18.79
C ARG A 294 10.36 5.26 -19.63
N ALA A 295 9.36 4.54 -19.14
CA ALA A 295 8.04 4.60 -19.76
C ALA A 295 7.67 6.08 -19.91
N LYS A 296 7.36 6.53 -21.13
CA LYS A 296 6.99 7.93 -21.31
C LYS A 296 5.58 8.15 -20.82
N ALA A 297 5.26 9.39 -20.47
CA ALA A 297 3.88 9.75 -20.21
C ALA A 297 3.02 9.39 -21.43
N GLY A 298 2.00 8.56 -21.22
CA GLY A 298 1.11 8.05 -22.28
C GLY A 298 1.52 6.73 -22.95
N GLU A 299 2.72 6.20 -22.70
CA GLU A 299 3.07 4.84 -23.12
C GLU A 299 2.41 3.85 -22.16
N LEU A 300 1.40 3.12 -22.63
CA LEU A 300 0.71 2.08 -21.87
C LEU A 300 1.25 0.69 -22.29
N PRO A 301 1.30 -0.29 -21.37
CA PRO A 301 1.81 -1.64 -21.64
C PRO A 301 0.84 -2.51 -22.46
#